data_AF-A0A165QC58-F1
#
_entry.id   AF-A0A165QC58-F1
#
_cell.length_a   1.000
_cell.length_b   1.000
_cell.length_c   1.000
_cell.angle_alpha   90.00
_cell.angle_beta   90.00
_cell.angle_gamma   90.00
#
_symmetry.space_group_name_H-M   'P 1'
#
loop_
_entity.id
_entity.type
_entity.pdbx_description
1 polymer ?
#
loop_
_entity_poly.entity_id
_entity_poly.type
_entity_poly.pdbx_seq_one_letter_code
_entity_poly.pdbx_strand_id
1 'polypeptide(L)'
;RARITVIPSSTYQRMLVHRCSAYYKLQPESDTVTKGITVYYRTESKIPPRRICELVPLEEAAQPTIKIMRRSTNETSKSRQNSQAGSVTGEEADSSDVDEAGSIVSGRSGRSAATGGSTKRHLTLEEREAAYNEARSRIFMDFEE
;
A
#
# COMPACT_ATOMS: atom_id res chain seq x y z
N ARG A 1 22.20 -19.13 19.47
CA ARG A 1 22.89 -18.59 18.27
C ARG A 1 21.87 -17.82 17.45
N ALA A 2 22.12 -16.55 17.12
CA ALA A 2 21.21 -15.78 16.29
C ALA A 2 21.12 -16.43 14.89
N ARG A 3 19.88 -16.66 14.43
CA ARG A 3 19.57 -17.13 13.07
C ARG A 3 18.50 -16.23 12.49
N ILE A 4 18.54 -16.02 11.19
CA ILE A 4 17.53 -15.26 10.46
C ILE A 4 17.07 -16.08 9.27
N THR A 5 15.76 -16.16 9.06
CA THR A 5 15.17 -16.82 7.89
C THR A 5 14.64 -15.76 6.94
N VAL A 6 15.05 -15.84 5.69
CA VAL A 6 14.66 -14.92 4.62
C VAL A 6 13.96 -15.72 3.53
N ILE A 7 12.84 -15.22 3.02
CA ILE A 7 12.08 -15.83 1.93
C ILE A 7 12.26 -14.95 0.68
N PRO A 8 13.28 -15.20 -0.17
CA PRO A 8 13.51 -14.40 -1.36
C PRO A 8 12.40 -14.66 -2.39
N SER A 9 11.77 -13.59 -2.89
CA SER A 9 10.70 -13.67 -3.91
C SER A 9 11.23 -13.80 -5.34
N SER A 10 12.51 -13.48 -5.57
CA SER A 10 13.16 -13.59 -6.88
C SER A 10 14.51 -14.32 -6.84
N THR A 11 14.92 -14.86 -7.99
CA THR A 11 16.26 -15.46 -8.16
C THR A 11 17.38 -14.46 -7.86
N TYR A 12 17.17 -13.19 -8.21
CA TYR A 12 18.11 -12.11 -7.90
C TYR A 12 18.26 -11.90 -6.40
N GLN A 13 17.14 -11.83 -5.65
CA GLN A 13 17.19 -11.72 -4.19
C GLN A 13 17.88 -12.93 -3.55
N ARG A 14 17.62 -14.15 -4.05
CA ARG A 14 18.33 -15.36 -3.61
C ARG A 14 19.84 -15.22 -3.82
N MET A 15 20.26 -14.78 -5.00
CA MET A 15 21.67 -14.51 -5.28
C MET A 15 22.26 -13.48 -4.31
N LEU A 16 21.54 -12.38 -4.04
CA LEU A 16 22.00 -11.36 -3.09
C LEU A 16 22.20 -11.93 -1.68
N VAL A 17 21.26 -12.73 -1.16
CA VAL A 17 21.40 -13.38 0.16
C VAL A 17 22.66 -14.23 0.22
N HIS A 18 22.95 -15.03 -0.82
CA HIS A 18 24.18 -15.83 -0.87
C HIS A 18 25.44 -14.95 -0.93
N ARG A 19 25.44 -13.88 -1.74
CA ARG A 19 26.58 -12.95 -1.86
C ARG A 19 26.85 -12.22 -0.54
N CYS A 20 25.81 -11.71 0.12
CA CYS A 20 25.93 -11.07 1.43
C CYS A 20 26.41 -12.07 2.49
N SER A 21 25.87 -13.29 2.50
CA SER A 21 26.30 -14.32 3.45
C SER A 21 27.79 -14.64 3.30
N ALA A 22 28.28 -14.78 2.07
CA ALA A 22 29.70 -14.99 1.79
C ALA A 22 30.59 -13.80 2.19
N TYR A 23 30.09 -12.57 2.03
CA TYR A 23 30.81 -11.34 2.38
C TYR A 23 31.02 -11.24 3.91
N TYR A 24 29.98 -11.49 4.69
CA TYR A 24 30.00 -11.44 6.16
C TYR A 24 30.45 -12.75 6.83
N LYS A 25 30.84 -13.76 6.04
CA LYS A 25 31.24 -15.10 6.54
C LYS A 25 30.15 -15.75 7.40
N LEU A 26 28.91 -15.63 6.96
CA LEU A 26 27.74 -16.28 7.54
C LEU A 26 27.51 -17.62 6.83
N GLN A 27 26.80 -18.55 7.50
CA GLN A 27 26.47 -19.86 6.94
C GLN A 27 25.01 -19.85 6.44
N PRO A 28 24.75 -19.81 5.12
CA PRO A 28 23.40 -19.95 4.58
C PRO A 28 23.02 -21.43 4.41
N GLU A 29 21.79 -21.77 4.77
CA GLU A 29 21.15 -23.07 4.57
C GLU A 29 19.86 -22.84 3.77
N SER A 30 19.76 -23.43 2.59
CA SER A 30 18.56 -23.35 1.75
C SER A 30 17.60 -24.48 2.09
N ASP A 31 16.36 -24.14 2.41
CA ASP A 31 15.28 -25.12 2.54
C ASP A 31 14.62 -25.35 1.18
N THR A 32 14.56 -26.61 0.74
CA THR A 32 13.95 -27.02 -0.53
C THR A 32 12.43 -26.98 -0.49
N VAL A 33 11.82 -27.08 0.70
CA VAL A 33 10.35 -27.12 0.87
C VAL A 33 9.78 -25.70 0.85
N THR A 34 10.25 -24.82 1.74
CA THR A 34 9.72 -23.45 1.83
C THR A 34 10.35 -22.49 0.83
N LYS A 35 11.40 -22.93 0.10
CA LYS A 35 12.29 -22.07 -0.69
C LYS A 35 12.93 -20.95 0.14
N GLY A 36 12.85 -21.01 1.47
CA GLY A 36 13.51 -20.07 2.37
C GLY A 36 15.02 -20.29 2.43
N ILE A 37 15.73 -19.29 2.92
CA ILE A 37 17.15 -19.38 3.25
C ILE A 37 17.31 -18.97 4.71
N THR A 38 17.83 -19.89 5.52
CA THR A 38 18.16 -19.61 6.92
C THR A 38 19.65 -19.31 7.01
N VAL A 39 20.01 -18.16 7.58
CA VAL A 39 21.38 -17.72 7.74
C VAL A 39 21.77 -17.80 9.22
N TYR A 40 22.88 -18.48 9.50
CA TYR A 40 23.39 -18.70 10.85
C TYR A 40 24.67 -17.91 11.10
N TYR A 41 24.79 -17.42 12.34
CA TYR A 41 26.04 -16.89 12.87
C TYR A 41 27.02 -18.03 13.21
N ARG A 42 28.25 -17.95 12.69
CA ARG A 42 29.35 -18.87 13.00
C ARG A 42 30.50 -18.10 13.66
N THR A 43 31.51 -18.82 14.13
CA THR A 43 32.66 -18.24 14.87
C THR A 43 33.56 -17.38 13.98
N GLU A 44 33.61 -17.67 12.69
CA GLU A 44 34.35 -16.90 11.69
C GLU A 44 33.55 -15.74 11.08
N SER A 45 32.29 -15.57 11.48
CA SER A 45 31.45 -14.46 11.04
C SER A 45 32.06 -13.14 11.52
N LYS A 46 32.31 -12.23 10.58
CA LYS A 46 33.02 -10.97 10.86
C LYS A 46 32.47 -9.83 10.01
N ILE A 47 32.62 -8.62 10.54
CA ILE A 47 32.34 -7.40 9.80
C ILE A 47 33.52 -7.15 8.85
N PRO A 48 33.31 -7.08 7.52
CA PRO A 48 34.36 -6.80 6.56
C PRO A 48 34.95 -5.39 6.74
N PRO A 49 36.20 -5.15 6.28
CA PRO A 49 36.90 -3.89 6.52
C PRO A 49 36.26 -2.69 5.81
N ARG A 50 35.60 -2.92 4.68
CA ARG A 50 34.73 -1.93 4.02
C ARG A 50 33.29 -2.34 4.22
N ARG A 51 32.41 -1.39 4.51
CA ARG A 51 30.97 -1.68 4.54
C ARG A 51 30.38 -1.52 3.15
N ILE A 52 29.29 -2.23 2.87
CA ILE A 52 28.61 -2.14 1.56
C ILE A 52 28.18 -0.69 1.27
N CYS A 53 27.75 0.06 2.30
CA CYS A 53 27.39 1.47 2.19
C CYS A 53 28.55 2.42 1.86
N GLU A 54 29.81 1.99 2.03
CA GLU A 54 30.99 2.79 1.66
C GLU A 54 31.44 2.53 0.22
N LEU A 55 31.01 1.41 -0.36
CA LEU A 55 31.33 1.05 -1.75
C LEU A 55 30.37 1.68 -2.75
N VAL A 56 29.14 1.95 -2.30
CA VAL A 56 28.11 2.57 -3.11
C VAL A 56 28.11 4.06 -2.76
N PRO A 57 28.29 4.97 -3.74
CA PRO A 57 28.05 6.39 -3.52
C PRO A 57 26.70 6.57 -2.85
N LEU A 58 26.62 7.47 -1.87
CA LEU A 58 25.35 7.77 -1.20
C LEU A 58 24.35 8.22 -2.27
N GLU A 59 23.50 7.30 -2.71
CA GLU A 59 22.33 7.65 -3.49
C GLU A 59 21.49 8.55 -2.57
N GLU A 60 21.18 9.76 -3.03
CA GLU A 60 20.33 10.68 -2.29
C GLU A 60 18.96 10.01 -2.15
N ALA A 61 18.76 9.28 -1.07
CA ALA A 61 17.51 8.61 -0.79
C ALA A 61 16.43 9.69 -0.80
N ALA A 62 15.54 9.64 -1.80
CA ALA A 62 14.44 10.57 -1.94
C ALA A 62 13.71 10.62 -0.59
N GLN A 63 13.86 11.74 0.11
CA GLN A 63 13.17 11.97 1.38
C GLN A 63 11.69 11.77 1.09
N PRO A 64 10.97 10.93 1.84
CA PRO A 64 9.56 10.73 1.58
C PRO A 64 8.86 12.09 1.73
N THR A 65 8.40 12.66 0.60
CA THR A 65 7.71 13.95 0.56
C THR A 65 6.42 13.94 1.39
N ILE A 66 5.93 12.76 1.75
CA ILE A 66 4.68 12.55 2.46
C ILE A 66 4.96 12.05 3.88
N LYS A 67 4.44 12.80 4.86
CA LYS A 67 4.43 12.39 6.27
C LYS A 67 3.39 11.29 6.48
N ILE A 68 3.83 10.05 6.65
CA ILE A 68 2.95 8.95 7.04
C ILE A 68 2.78 8.97 8.57
N MET A 69 1.60 9.37 9.06
CA MET A 69 1.24 9.25 10.46
C MET A 69 1.19 7.77 10.86
N ARG A 70 2.00 7.35 11.84
CA ARG A 70 1.94 6.00 12.39
C ARG A 70 0.67 5.87 13.23
N ARG A 71 -0.15 4.87 12.94
CA ARG A 71 -1.27 4.47 13.82
C ARG A 71 -0.65 3.78 15.03
N SER A 72 -0.94 4.27 16.24
CA SER A 72 -0.52 3.61 17.48
C SER A 72 -1.21 2.24 17.58
N THR A 73 -0.48 1.16 17.33
CA THR A 73 -0.95 -0.21 17.61
C THR A 73 -0.57 -0.67 19.02
N ASN A 74 -0.36 0.28 19.94
CA ASN A 74 0.01 -0.04 21.31
C ASN A 74 -0.87 0.72 22.32
N GLU A 75 -2.18 0.50 22.22
CA GLU A 75 -3.09 0.70 23.35
C GLU A 75 -3.34 -0.67 23.99
N THR A 76 -2.29 -1.22 24.62
CA THR A 76 -2.44 -2.32 25.57
C THR A 76 -3.20 -1.77 26.78
N SER A 77 -4.52 -1.87 26.69
CA SER A 77 -5.43 -2.26 27.77
C SER A 77 -5.17 -1.69 29.17
N LYS A 78 -5.55 -0.42 29.42
CA LYS A 78 -5.98 0.03 30.76
C LYS A 78 -7.12 1.04 30.73
N SER A 79 -8.31 0.52 31.04
CA SER A 79 -9.31 1.09 31.96
C SER A 79 -10.18 2.29 31.52
N ARG A 80 -11.42 1.93 31.16
CA ARG A 80 -12.73 2.49 31.61
C ARG A 80 -12.99 3.99 31.40
N GLN A 81 -14.02 4.31 30.58
CA GLN A 81 -15.36 4.68 31.08
C GLN A 81 -16.32 4.99 29.92
N ASN A 82 -17.41 4.22 29.89
CA ASN A 82 -18.79 4.65 29.66
C ASN A 82 -19.16 5.51 28.44
N SER A 83 -19.72 4.86 27.41
CA SER A 83 -20.98 5.33 26.81
C SER A 83 -21.56 4.23 25.92
N GLN A 84 -22.64 3.61 26.41
CA GLN A 84 -23.53 2.81 25.59
C GLN A 84 -24.31 3.71 24.62
N ALA A 85 -24.45 3.23 23.39
CA ALA A 85 -25.64 3.45 22.58
C ALA A 85 -25.92 2.13 21.87
N GLY A 86 -26.90 1.39 22.39
CA GLY A 86 -27.46 0.22 21.74
C GLY A 86 -28.38 0.58 20.58
N SER A 87 -28.97 -0.46 19.97
CA SER A 87 -29.95 -0.47 18.87
C SER A 87 -29.29 -0.89 17.55
N VAL A 88 -29.64 -1.98 16.87
CA VAL A 88 -30.69 -2.99 17.03
C VAL A 88 -30.25 -4.24 16.27
N THR A 89 -30.54 -5.40 16.84
CA THR A 89 -30.52 -6.71 16.18
C THR A 89 -31.91 -6.98 15.61
N GLY A 90 -31.99 -7.53 14.41
CA GLY A 90 -33.22 -7.94 13.72
C GLY A 90 -32.98 -7.81 12.22
N GLU A 91 -33.30 -8.74 11.34
CA GLU A 91 -34.16 -9.92 11.41
C GLU A 91 -34.04 -10.61 10.03
N GLU A 92 -34.08 -11.94 10.01
CA GLU A 92 -34.12 -12.73 8.76
C GLU A 92 -35.52 -12.72 8.15
N ALA A 93 -35.60 -12.61 6.83
CA ALA A 93 -36.65 -13.16 5.95
C ALA A 93 -36.21 -12.86 4.50
N ASP A 94 -35.67 -13.83 3.78
CA ASP A 94 -36.41 -14.78 2.93
C ASP A 94 -37.36 -14.09 1.92
N SER A 95 -36.97 -14.13 0.66
CA SER A 95 -37.86 -14.10 -0.51
C SER A 95 -37.03 -14.48 -1.74
N SER A 96 -37.03 -15.78 -2.02
CA SER A 96 -36.65 -16.35 -3.31
C SER A 96 -37.67 -16.01 -4.40
N ASP A 97 -37.14 -15.91 -5.62
CA ASP A 97 -37.75 -16.30 -6.90
C ASP A 97 -38.63 -15.30 -7.67
N VAL A 98 -38.11 -14.84 -8.81
CA VAL A 98 -38.77 -14.63 -10.12
C VAL A 98 -37.66 -14.27 -11.13
N ASP A 99 -37.42 -15.16 -12.09
CA ASP A 99 -36.60 -14.96 -13.29
C ASP A 99 -37.04 -13.76 -14.15
N GLU A 100 -36.10 -12.95 -14.63
CA GLU A 100 -36.04 -12.42 -16.02
C GLU A 100 -34.73 -11.60 -16.20
N ALA A 101 -34.12 -11.74 -17.38
CA ALA A 101 -32.75 -11.36 -17.70
C ALA A 101 -32.38 -9.87 -17.58
N GLY A 102 -31.12 -9.62 -17.18
CA GLY A 102 -30.33 -8.50 -17.72
C GLY A 102 -29.77 -7.48 -16.72
N SER A 103 -28.43 -7.41 -16.69
CA SER A 103 -27.64 -6.21 -16.40
C SER A 103 -27.45 -5.77 -14.94
N ILE A 104 -26.33 -6.26 -14.38
CA ILE A 104 -25.40 -5.60 -13.46
C ILE A 104 -25.91 -4.44 -12.57
N VAL A 105 -26.00 -4.79 -11.28
CA VAL A 105 -25.90 -3.89 -10.12
C VAL A 105 -24.79 -2.83 -10.32
N SER A 106 -25.19 -1.57 -10.36
CA SER A 106 -24.39 -0.49 -9.76
C SER A 106 -25.30 0.38 -8.92
N GLY A 107 -25.32 0.05 -7.63
CA GLY A 107 -26.05 0.77 -6.62
C GLY A 107 -25.46 2.15 -6.35
N ARG A 108 -26.37 3.13 -6.25
CA ARG A 108 -26.45 4.02 -5.09
C ARG A 108 -25.19 4.87 -4.81
N SER A 109 -24.89 5.78 -5.75
CA SER A 109 -24.05 6.94 -5.46
C SER A 109 -24.85 7.98 -4.67
N GLY A 110 -24.56 8.06 -3.36
CA GLY A 110 -25.20 8.94 -2.41
C GLY A 110 -24.20 9.70 -1.54
N ARG A 111 -23.82 10.89 -2.04
CA ARG A 111 -23.61 12.18 -1.32
C ARG A 111 -22.39 12.35 -0.41
N SER A 112 -21.57 13.35 -0.76
CA SER A 112 -21.30 14.53 0.10
C SER A 112 -20.81 15.69 -0.77
N ALA A 113 -21.54 16.80 -0.70
CA ALA A 113 -21.34 18.01 -1.48
C ALA A 113 -20.70 19.12 -0.63
N ALA A 114 -19.76 19.84 -1.23
CA ALA A 114 -19.41 21.25 -0.99
C ALA A 114 -18.71 21.68 -2.28
N THR A 115 -19.18 22.61 -3.09
CA THR A 115 -19.70 23.95 -2.81
C THR A 115 -20.43 24.45 -4.06
N GLY A 116 -21.46 25.27 -3.90
CA GLY A 116 -22.03 26.06 -5.00
C GLY A 116 -23.34 25.50 -5.54
N GLY A 117 -24.44 25.96 -4.96
CA GLY A 117 -25.78 25.74 -5.49
C GLY A 117 -25.92 26.41 -6.86
N SER A 118 -25.82 25.61 -7.91
CA SER A 118 -26.34 25.93 -9.23
C SER A 118 -27.50 24.98 -9.46
N THR A 119 -28.73 25.51 -9.35
CA THR A 119 -29.92 24.87 -9.92
C THR A 119 -29.55 24.34 -11.29
N LYS A 120 -29.65 23.02 -11.48
CA LYS A 120 -29.26 22.27 -12.68
C LYS A 120 -30.04 22.77 -13.90
N ARG A 121 -29.66 23.94 -14.43
CA ARG A 121 -30.02 24.35 -15.78
C ARG A 121 -29.11 23.53 -16.68
N HIS A 122 -29.72 22.80 -17.61
CA HIS A 122 -28.99 22.09 -18.64
C HIS A 122 -28.22 23.15 -19.42
N LEU A 123 -26.91 23.29 -19.13
CA LEU A 123 -26.04 24.22 -19.86
C LEU A 123 -26.06 23.84 -21.33
N THR A 124 -26.06 24.85 -22.20
CA THR A 124 -26.06 24.64 -23.64
C THR A 124 -24.75 23.94 -24.05
N LEU A 125 -24.74 23.31 -25.23
CA LEU A 125 -23.57 22.58 -25.72
C LEU A 125 -22.32 23.48 -25.74
N GLU A 126 -22.49 24.72 -26.19
CA GLU A 126 -21.44 25.73 -26.31
C GLU A 126 -20.81 26.11 -24.95
N GLU A 127 -21.63 26.32 -23.92
CA GLU A 127 -21.13 26.62 -22.57
C GLU A 127 -20.33 25.44 -22.00
N ARG A 128 -20.71 24.22 -22.34
CA ARG A 128 -20.01 23.01 -21.91
C ARG A 128 -18.65 22.87 -22.61
N GLU A 129 -18.58 23.20 -23.90
CA GLU A 129 -17.33 23.17 -24.68
C GLU A 129 -16.34 24.24 -24.22
N ALA A 130 -16.82 25.45 -23.91
CA ALA A 130 -15.97 26.52 -23.37
C ALA A 130 -15.34 26.12 -22.03
N ALA A 131 -16.12 25.56 -21.11
CA ALA A 131 -15.62 25.08 -19.82
C ALA A 131 -14.61 23.93 -19.96
N TYR A 132 -14.84 23.01 -20.90
CA TYR A 132 -13.89 21.95 -21.20
C TYR A 132 -12.58 22.50 -21.75
N ASN A 133 -12.64 23.44 -22.70
CA ASN A 133 -11.44 24.04 -23.30
C ASN A 133 -10.64 24.87 -22.29
N GLU A 134 -11.30 25.62 -21.40
CA GLU A 134 -10.64 26.35 -20.31
C GLU A 134 -9.95 25.40 -19.33
N ALA A 135 -10.63 24.33 -18.92
CA ALA A 135 -10.03 23.31 -18.05
C ALA A 135 -8.85 22.62 -18.74
N ARG A 136 -8.98 22.34 -20.05
CA ARG A 136 -7.94 21.70 -20.83
C ARG A 136 -6.72 22.61 -20.98
N SER A 137 -6.88 23.89 -21.30
CA SER A 137 -5.74 24.80 -21.36
C SER A 137 -5.08 24.94 -19.99
N ARG A 138 -5.85 24.99 -18.90
CA ARG A 138 -5.30 25.04 -17.54
C ARG A 138 -4.50 23.80 -17.13
N ILE A 139 -4.91 22.60 -17.56
CA ILE A 139 -4.24 21.34 -17.19
C ILE A 139 -3.06 21.05 -18.11
N PHE A 140 -3.14 21.44 -19.39
CA PHE A 140 -2.19 21.04 -20.42
C PHE A 140 -1.38 22.20 -21.02
N MET A 141 -1.35 23.38 -20.37
CA MET A 141 -0.49 24.50 -20.79
C MET A 141 1.01 24.26 -20.53
N ASP A 142 1.38 23.47 -19.52
CA ASP A 142 2.77 23.22 -19.12
C ASP A 142 3.31 21.86 -19.63
N PHE A 143 2.62 21.22 -20.57
CA PHE A 143 3.10 20.00 -21.22
C PHE A 143 3.83 20.39 -22.53
N GLU A 144 5.08 20.80 -22.42
CA GLU A 144 6.02 20.83 -23.56
C GLU A 144 6.41 19.38 -23.91
N GLU A 145 6.38 19.02 -25.19
CA GLU A 145 6.90 17.74 -25.72
C GLU A 145 8.41 17.81 -25.98
#